data_AF-A0A7C2NMB3-F1
#
_entry.id   AF-A0A7C2NMB3-F1
#
_cell.length_a   1.000
_cell.length_b   1.000
_cell.length_c   1.000
_cell.angle_alpha   90.00
_cell.angle_beta   90.00
_cell.angle_gamma   90.00
#
_symmetry.space_group_name_H-M   'P 1'
#
loop_
_entity.id
_entity.type
_entity.pdbx_description
1 polymer ?
#
loop_
_entity_poly.entity_id
_entity_poly.type
_entity_poly.pdbx_seq_one_letter_code
_entity_poly.pdbx_strand_id
1 'polypeptide(L)'
;MLKGLLLVMTIVAGGIALAMWFRRRRYAATNFVKDPDPFTIPKPQRVDTAIATLEQLLGETDDPVIREALQNRLEQLKAERERWRKQGG
;
A
#
# COMPACT_ATOMS: atom_id res chain seq x y z
N MET A 1 24.59 -37.50 2.82
CA MET A 1 24.56 -36.39 3.79
C MET A 1 24.02 -35.06 3.22
N LEU A 2 23.29 -35.05 2.08
CA LEU A 2 22.80 -33.81 1.45
C LEU A 2 21.33 -33.45 1.78
N LYS A 3 20.53 -34.43 2.23
CA LYS A 3 19.09 -34.27 2.46
C LYS A 3 18.75 -33.47 3.74
N GLY A 4 19.65 -33.43 4.72
CA GLY A 4 19.45 -32.67 5.97
C GLY A 4 19.55 -31.15 5.79
N LEU A 5 20.40 -30.68 4.87
CA LEU A 5 20.65 -29.25 4.67
C LEU A 5 19.45 -28.53 4.02
N LEU A 6 18.79 -29.19 3.06
CA LEU A 6 17.59 -28.66 2.39
C LEU A 6 16.40 -28.50 3.35
N LEU A 7 16.29 -29.38 4.35
CA LEU A 7 15.23 -29.35 5.34
C LEU A 7 15.38 -28.17 6.32
N VAL A 8 16.61 -27.80 6.66
CA VAL A 8 16.86 -26.63 7.51
C VAL A 8 16.60 -25.32 6.75
N MET A 9 16.97 -25.23 5.48
CA MET A 9 16.73 -24.03 4.67
C MET A 9 15.24 -23.73 4.44
N THR A 10 14.40 -24.76 4.28
CA THR A 10 12.95 -24.57 4.12
C THR A 10 12.29 -24.11 5.41
N ILE A 11 12.74 -24.59 6.57
CA ILE A 11 12.22 -24.14 7.88
C ILE A 11 12.58 -22.67 8.13
N VAL A 12 13.82 -22.25 7.81
CA VAL A 12 14.26 -20.86 7.97
C VAL A 12 13.52 -19.94 6.98
N ALA A 13 13.40 -20.33 5.71
CA ALA A 13 12.65 -19.56 4.71
C ALA A 13 11.16 -19.46 5.06
N GLY A 14 10.55 -20.55 5.55
CA GLY A 14 9.17 -20.58 6.01
C GLY A 14 8.95 -19.69 7.24
N GLY A 15 9.89 -19.68 8.19
CA GLY A 15 9.86 -18.80 9.36
C GLY A 15 9.97 -17.32 8.99
N ILE A 16 10.85 -16.97 8.05
CA ILE A 16 10.98 -15.59 7.55
C ILE A 16 9.74 -15.16 6.77
N ALA A 17 9.19 -16.03 5.90
CA ALA A 17 7.96 -15.74 5.17
C ALA A 17 6.76 -15.57 6.11
N LEU A 18 6.66 -16.41 7.15
CA LEU A 18 5.63 -16.31 8.18
C LEU A 18 5.80 -15.05 9.03
N ALA A 19 7.03 -14.67 9.39
CA ALA A 19 7.34 -13.43 10.10
C ALA A 19 7.03 -12.19 9.24
N MET A 20 7.35 -12.21 7.94
CA MET A 20 6.98 -11.14 7.00
C MET A 20 5.47 -11.06 6.81
N TRP A 21 4.78 -12.20 6.71
CA TRP A 21 3.31 -12.25 6.65
C TRP A 21 2.66 -11.72 7.93
N PHE A 22 3.20 -12.07 9.11
CA PHE A 22 2.74 -11.55 10.40
C PHE A 22 3.02 -10.04 10.54
N ARG A 23 4.15 -9.56 10.04
CA ARG A 23 4.49 -8.13 10.03
C ARG A 23 3.57 -7.35 9.08
N ARG A 24 3.29 -7.87 7.87
CA ARG A 24 2.33 -7.29 6.92
C ARG A 24 0.92 -7.26 7.51
N ARG A 25 0.53 -8.29 8.26
CA ARG A 25 -0.76 -8.35 8.97
C ARG A 25 -0.85 -7.38 10.14
N ARG A 26 0.25 -7.10 10.85
CA ARG A 26 0.29 -6.06 11.89
C ARG A 26 0.19 -4.64 11.33
N TYR A 27 0.74 -4.36 10.15
CA TYR A 27 0.49 -3.09 9.46
C TYR A 27 -0.97 -2.92 9.00
N ALA A 28 -1.66 -4.02 8.69
CA ALA A 28 -3.10 -4.00 8.44
C ALA A 28 -3.94 -3.92 9.74
N ALA A 29 -3.41 -4.34 10.89
CA ALA A 29 -4.14 -4.39 12.15
C ALA A 29 -4.09 -3.08 12.98
N THR A 30 -3.09 -2.21 12.78
CA THR A 30 -3.01 -0.91 13.50
C THR A 30 -3.83 0.21 12.87
N ASN A 31 -4.47 -0.02 11.72
CA ASN A 31 -5.44 0.90 11.13
C ASN A 31 -6.89 0.44 11.30
N PHE A 32 -7.18 -0.50 12.21
CA PHE A 32 -8.52 -0.71 12.76
C PHE A 32 -8.86 0.37 13.80
N VAL A 33 -8.54 1.62 13.50
CA VAL A 33 -9.29 2.74 14.07
C VAL A 33 -10.66 2.61 13.42
N LYS A 34 -11.57 1.92 14.11
CA LYS A 34 -13.01 2.25 14.19
C LYS A 34 -13.44 3.19 13.06
N ASP A 35 -14.02 2.65 11.97
CA ASP A 35 -14.57 3.37 10.81
C ASP A 35 -14.62 4.89 11.06
N PRO A 36 -13.53 5.63 10.79
CA PRO A 36 -13.60 7.06 10.86
C PRO A 36 -14.42 7.39 9.64
N ASP A 37 -15.66 7.81 9.88
CA ASP A 37 -16.53 8.46 8.92
C ASP A 37 -15.65 9.14 7.85
N PRO A 38 -15.86 8.88 6.53
CA PRO A 38 -15.02 9.45 5.48
C PRO A 38 -14.89 10.99 5.54
N PHE A 39 -15.74 11.67 6.33
CA PHE A 39 -15.65 13.09 6.65
C PHE A 39 -14.69 13.43 7.82
N THR A 40 -14.35 12.48 8.70
CA THR A 40 -13.47 12.62 9.87
C THR A 40 -12.00 12.29 9.63
N ILE A 41 -11.64 11.64 8.52
CA ILE A 41 -10.24 11.38 8.16
C ILE A 41 -9.55 12.71 7.82
N PRO A 42 -8.39 13.04 8.43
CA PRO A 42 -7.59 14.19 8.04
C PRO A 42 -7.35 14.16 6.52
N LYS A 43 -7.65 15.26 5.83
CA LYS A 43 -7.48 15.40 4.37
C LYS A 43 -6.18 14.79 3.81
N PRO A 44 -4.99 14.93 4.43
CA PRO A 44 -3.77 14.32 3.91
C PRO A 44 -3.83 12.79 3.83
N GLN A 45 -4.42 12.11 4.82
CA GLN A 45 -4.55 10.65 4.81
C GLN A 45 -5.50 10.15 3.73
N ARG A 46 -6.53 10.93 3.37
CA ARG A 46 -7.44 10.61 2.25
C ARG A 46 -6.73 10.68 0.90
N VAL A 47 -5.87 11.68 0.72
CA VAL A 47 -5.06 11.83 -0.51
C VAL A 47 -4.07 10.67 -0.64
N ASP A 48 -3.37 10.31 0.45
CA ASP A 48 -2.44 9.18 0.44
C ASP A 48 -3.15 7.84 0.14
N THR A 49 -4.33 7.62 0.73
CA THR A 49 -5.15 6.43 0.45
C THR A 49 -5.61 6.39 -1.01
N ALA A 50 -6.07 7.52 -1.55
CA ALA A 50 -6.50 7.61 -2.95
C ALA A 50 -5.33 7.35 -3.92
N ILE A 51 -4.13 7.86 -3.64
CA ILE A 51 -2.93 7.59 -4.45
C ILE A 51 -2.61 6.10 -4.46
N ALA A 52 -2.58 5.45 -3.29
CA ALA A 52 -2.28 4.03 -3.19
C ALA A 52 -3.29 3.17 -3.97
N THR A 53 -4.57 3.50 -3.89
CA THR A 53 -5.63 2.81 -4.66
C THR A 53 -5.45 2.98 -6.17
N LEU A 54 -5.12 4.19 -6.63
CA LEU A 54 -4.89 4.45 -8.06
C LEU A 54 -3.65 3.72 -8.60
N GLU A 55 -2.57 3.63 -7.81
CA GLU A 55 -1.36 2.87 -8.19
C GLU A 55 -1.66 1.38 -8.29
N GLN A 56 -2.49 0.83 -7.40
CA GLN A 56 -2.94 -0.55 -7.48
C GLN A 56 -3.78 -0.78 -8.76
N LEU A 57 -4.77 0.07 -9.01
CA LEU A 57 -5.63 -0.03 -10.20
C LEU A 57 -4.84 0.08 -11.52
N LEU A 58 -3.77 0.88 -11.55
CA LEU A 58 -2.89 1.00 -12.70
C LEU A 58 -2.08 -0.28 -12.99
N GLY A 59 -1.75 -1.04 -11.95
CA GLY A 59 -1.08 -2.34 -12.07
C GLY A 59 -2.02 -3.47 -12.49
N GLU A 60 -3.32 -3.31 -12.25
CA GLU A 60 -4.35 -4.31 -12.57
C GLU A 60 -5.09 -4.01 -13.89
N THR A 61 -5.04 -2.76 -14.37
CA THR A 61 -5.70 -2.32 -15.61
C THR A 61 -4.82 -2.56 -16.83
N ASP A 62 -5.36 -3.25 -17.83
CA ASP A 62 -4.74 -3.41 -19.16
C ASP A 62 -5.31 -2.47 -20.22
N ASP A 63 -6.43 -1.80 -19.94
CA ASP A 63 -7.07 -0.84 -20.85
C ASP A 63 -6.25 0.47 -20.93
N PRO A 64 -5.81 0.89 -22.14
CA PRO A 64 -4.97 2.07 -22.31
C PRO A 64 -5.68 3.38 -21.98
N VAL A 65 -6.99 3.48 -22.22
CA VAL A 65 -7.78 4.69 -21.95
C VAL A 65 -7.99 4.84 -20.44
N ILE A 66 -8.30 3.73 -19.75
CA ILE A 66 -8.44 3.73 -18.29
C ILE A 66 -7.08 3.99 -17.64
N ARG A 67 -6.00 3.40 -18.16
CA ARG A 67 -4.63 3.66 -17.69
C ARG A 67 -4.28 5.14 -17.77
N GLU A 68 -4.54 5.79 -18.90
CA GLU A 68 -4.27 7.23 -19.07
C GLU A 68 -5.11 8.08 -18.10
N ALA A 69 -6.40 7.78 -17.94
CA ALA A 69 -7.27 8.48 -17.01
C ALA A 69 -6.80 8.34 -15.55
N LEU A 70 -6.40 7.13 -15.15
CA LEU A 70 -5.87 6.85 -13.81
C LEU A 70 -4.53 7.56 -13.57
N GLN A 71 -3.64 7.59 -14.57
CA GLN A 71 -2.36 8.33 -14.50
C GLN A 71 -2.60 9.83 -14.31
N ASN A 72 -3.47 10.43 -15.12
CA ASN A 72 -3.82 11.85 -15.01
C ASN A 72 -4.37 12.18 -13.62
N ARG A 73 -5.24 11.31 -13.07
CA ARG A 73 -5.79 11.52 -11.73
C ARG A 73 -4.74 11.35 -10.62
N LEU A 74 -3.82 10.40 -10.79
CA LEU A 74 -2.70 10.17 -9.88
C LEU A 74 -1.80 11.41 -9.78
N GLU A 75 -1.46 12.01 -10.92
CA GLU A 75 -0.63 13.22 -10.97
C GLU A 75 -1.30 14.40 -10.26
N GLN A 76 -2.60 14.60 -10.47
CA GLN A 76 -3.37 15.63 -9.77
C GLN A 76 -3.31 15.48 -8.26
N LEU A 77 -3.48 14.24 -7.74
CA LEU A 77 -3.44 13.96 -6.31
C LEU A 77 -2.02 14.11 -5.73
N LYS A 78 -0.97 13.72 -6.48
CA LYS A 78 0.43 13.95 -6.08
C LYS A 78 0.75 15.44 -5.99
N ALA A 79 0.28 16.24 -6.93
CA ALA A 79 0.42 17.69 -6.89
C ALA A 79 -0.35 18.32 -5.72
N GLU A 80 -1.56 17.84 -5.42
CA GLU A 80 -2.34 18.28 -4.26
C GLU A 80 -1.60 17.97 -2.96
N ARG A 81 -1.07 16.75 -2.80
CA ARG A 81 -0.25 16.34 -1.64
C ARG A 81 0.95 17.28 -1.43
N GLU A 82 1.64 17.64 -2.51
CA GLU A 82 2.80 18.53 -2.42
C GLU A 82 2.42 19.95 -2.00
N ARG A 83 1.26 20.46 -2.46
CA ARG A 83 0.73 21.76 -2.02
C ARG A 83 0.40 21.76 -0.53
N TRP A 84 -0.22 20.70 -0.02
CA TRP A 84 -0.47 20.55 1.43
C TRP A 84 0.84 20.49 2.22
N ARG A 85 1.85 19.77 1.72
CA ARG A 85 3.17 19.69 2.36
C ARG A 85 3.90 21.04 2.39
N LYS A 86 3.70 21.88 1.38
CA LYS A 86 4.27 23.25 1.32
C LYS A 86 3.50 24.28 2.16
N GLN A 87 2.20 24.06 2.41
CA GLN A 87 1.35 24.98 3.17
C GLN A 87 1.21 24.63 4.66
N GLY A 88 1.60 23.42 5.09
CA GLY A 88 1.40 22.91 6.45
C GLY A 88 2.65 22.36 7.12
N GLY A 89 3.81 22.98 6.91
CA GLY A 89 5.05 22.74 7.65
C GLY A 89 5.41 23.91 8.54
#